data_AF-A0A2E9FDD9-F1
#
_entry.id   AF-A0A2E9FDD9-F1
#
_cell.length_a   1.000
_cell.length_b   1.000
_cell.length_c   1.000
_cell.angle_alpha   90.00
_cell.angle_beta   90.00
_cell.angle_gamma   90.00
#
_symmetry.space_group_name_H-M   'P 1'
#
loop_
_entity.id
_entity.type
_entity.pdbx_description
1 polymer ?
#
loop_
_entity_poly.entity_id
_entity_poly.type
_entity_poly.pdbx_seq_one_letter_code
_entity_poly.pdbx_strand_id
1 'polypeptide(L)'
;MRQLSFLGFILFLIFLGTAAKSEITPQAKLGRELFHDPSFGGTIDSNKASGMSCATCHADFDEEQEPDGQIRTGHSIIGVRNRGKSQWAKVTPAIFERAAGGAGFCYQRFLQRIPESKIDPSAIPEAQAKALMAYFDYISIDKKSPKVKLQGISKDASKIAANQILKINGNVKNGWKIYARACASCHAKPKKGGIGPQIVKSRPPANLQKRLHKIASYVRAGGYTMPAMGVEKLSDQAIADILAFISNLNKRK
;
A
#
# COMPACT_ATOMS: atom_id res chain seq x y z
N MET A 1 -57.19 -23.22 52.29
CA MET A 1 -57.91 -22.33 51.34
C MET A 1 -56.96 -21.23 50.87
N ARG A 2 -56.86 -21.02 49.55
CA ARG A 2 -56.17 -19.93 48.82
C ARG A 2 -54.64 -19.86 48.99
N GLN A 3 -53.84 -20.46 48.11
CA GLN A 3 -53.44 -19.99 46.77
C GLN A 3 -53.11 -18.50 46.70
N LEU A 4 -51.83 -18.18 46.55
CA LEU A 4 -51.32 -16.96 45.90
C LEU A 4 -49.98 -17.32 45.25
N SER A 5 -50.05 -17.63 43.95
CA SER A 5 -48.92 -17.81 43.05
C SER A 5 -48.28 -16.44 42.78
N PHE A 6 -47.02 -16.26 43.18
CA PHE A 6 -46.19 -15.16 42.70
C PHE A 6 -45.46 -15.61 41.44
N LEU A 7 -46.05 -15.34 40.27
CA LEU A 7 -45.34 -15.41 39.00
C LEU A 7 -44.34 -14.24 38.96
N GLY A 8 -43.06 -14.52 39.19
CA GLY A 8 -41.97 -13.57 38.94
C GLY A 8 -41.78 -13.39 37.44
N PHE A 9 -42.19 -12.25 36.90
CA PHE A 9 -41.99 -11.86 35.51
C PHE A 9 -40.51 -11.45 35.32
N ILE A 10 -39.67 -12.36 34.84
CA ILE A 10 -38.30 -12.04 34.43
C ILE A 10 -38.39 -11.29 33.11
N LEU A 11 -38.29 -9.96 33.17
CA LEU A 11 -38.20 -9.09 32.02
C LEU A 11 -36.81 -9.24 31.39
N PHE A 12 -36.69 -10.10 30.38
CA PHE A 12 -35.48 -10.23 29.58
C PHE A 12 -35.37 -8.99 28.67
N LEU A 13 -34.66 -7.96 29.13
CA LEU A 13 -34.28 -6.81 28.31
C LEU A 13 -33.27 -7.29 27.25
N ILE A 14 -33.78 -7.68 26.09
CA ILE A 14 -32.98 -7.91 24.89
C ILE A 14 -32.47 -6.53 24.44
N PHE A 15 -31.27 -6.17 24.89
CA PHE A 15 -30.50 -5.08 24.29
C PHE A 15 -30.09 -5.52 22.88
N LEU A 16 -30.98 -5.30 21.90
CA LEU A 16 -30.60 -5.24 20.49
C LEU A 16 -29.79 -3.96 20.30
N GLY A 17 -28.50 -4.04 20.65
CA GLY A 17 -27.51 -3.05 20.27
C GLY A 17 -27.33 -3.12 18.75
N THR A 18 -28.20 -2.48 17.99
CA THR A 18 -27.87 -2.10 16.62
C THR A 18 -26.75 -1.09 16.74
N ALA A 19 -25.50 -1.54 16.65
CA ALA A 19 -24.37 -0.67 16.41
C ALA A 19 -24.72 0.13 15.15
N ALA A 20 -25.07 1.41 15.32
CA ALA A 20 -25.30 2.31 14.22
C ALA A 20 -23.97 2.38 13.46
N LYS A 21 -23.87 1.66 12.33
CA LYS A 21 -22.79 1.90 11.39
C LYS A 21 -22.87 3.37 11.04
N SER A 22 -21.87 4.16 11.45
CA SER A 22 -21.74 5.56 11.06
C SER A 22 -22.06 5.66 9.58
N GLU A 23 -23.04 6.49 9.21
CA GLU A 23 -23.30 6.74 7.82
C GLU A 23 -22.12 7.50 7.20
N ILE A 24 -21.73 7.16 5.98
CA ILE A 24 -20.64 7.87 5.30
C ILE A 24 -21.13 9.26 4.87
N THR A 25 -20.42 10.30 5.29
CA THR A 25 -20.78 11.67 4.88
C THR A 25 -20.51 11.89 3.38
N PRO A 26 -21.18 12.85 2.71
CA PRO A 26 -20.91 13.17 1.31
C PRO A 26 -19.43 13.50 1.05
N GLN A 27 -18.78 14.17 1.98
CA GLN A 27 -17.37 14.52 1.90
C GLN A 27 -16.44 13.29 2.01
N ALA A 28 -16.75 12.36 2.92
CA ALA A 28 -16.03 11.09 3.02
C ALA A 28 -16.28 10.20 1.80
N LYS A 29 -17.48 10.25 1.21
CA LYS A 29 -17.79 9.55 -0.05
C LYS A 29 -16.95 10.08 -1.21
N LEU A 30 -16.82 11.40 -1.36
CA LEU A 30 -15.90 12.00 -2.32
C LEU A 30 -14.44 11.56 -2.06
N GLY A 31 -14.01 11.52 -0.80
CA GLY A 31 -12.67 11.04 -0.45
C GLY A 31 -12.44 9.58 -0.85
N ARG A 32 -13.45 8.72 -0.69
CA ARG A 32 -13.41 7.34 -1.18
C ARG A 32 -13.27 7.28 -2.70
N GLU A 33 -14.07 8.05 -3.42
CA GLU A 33 -14.01 8.11 -4.89
C GLU A 33 -12.60 8.52 -5.36
N LEU A 34 -12.05 9.60 -4.79
CA LEU A 34 -10.69 10.07 -5.09
C LEU A 34 -9.60 9.04 -4.75
N PHE A 35 -9.75 8.30 -3.66
CA PHE A 35 -8.77 7.27 -3.25
C PHE A 35 -8.68 6.11 -4.27
N HIS A 36 -9.81 5.78 -4.91
CA HIS A 36 -9.90 4.70 -5.89
C HIS A 36 -9.74 5.17 -7.35
N ASP A 37 -9.90 6.46 -7.62
CA ASP A 37 -9.84 7.04 -8.97
C ASP A 37 -8.41 7.34 -9.45
N PRO A 38 -7.92 6.72 -10.54
CA PRO A 38 -6.59 6.97 -11.09
C PRO A 38 -6.43 8.36 -11.75
N SER A 39 -7.53 9.04 -12.07
CA SER A 39 -7.52 10.42 -12.57
C SER A 39 -7.57 11.47 -11.45
N PHE A 40 -7.85 11.03 -10.22
CA PHE A 40 -8.04 11.86 -9.04
C PHE A 40 -9.04 13.01 -9.26
N GLY A 41 -10.24 12.69 -9.76
CA GLY A 41 -11.25 13.67 -10.14
C GLY A 41 -10.83 14.53 -11.35
N GLY A 42 -10.00 13.98 -12.24
CA GLY A 42 -9.51 14.66 -13.44
C GLY A 42 -8.39 15.68 -13.23
N THR A 43 -7.81 15.80 -12.03
CA THR A 43 -6.78 16.81 -11.74
C THR A 43 -5.36 16.35 -12.08
N ILE A 44 -5.18 15.06 -12.39
CA ILE A 44 -3.91 14.49 -12.82
C ILE A 44 -3.62 14.90 -14.27
N ASP A 45 -2.44 15.46 -14.52
CA ASP A 45 -1.95 15.70 -15.89
C ASP A 45 -1.88 14.38 -16.67
N SER A 46 -2.70 14.25 -17.71
CA SER A 46 -2.84 13.03 -18.51
C SER A 46 -1.53 12.61 -19.20
N ASN A 47 -0.63 13.55 -19.50
CA ASN A 47 0.68 13.23 -20.09
C ASN A 47 1.65 12.65 -19.06
N LYS A 48 1.36 12.79 -17.78
CA LYS A 48 2.20 12.35 -16.66
C LYS A 48 1.57 11.23 -15.84
N ALA A 49 0.27 11.00 -16.02
CA ALA A 49 -0.52 10.00 -15.31
C ALA A 49 0.14 8.62 -15.29
N SER A 50 0.20 8.01 -14.11
CA SER A 50 0.72 6.65 -13.94
C SER A 50 -0.29 5.54 -14.17
N GLY A 51 -1.57 5.88 -14.19
CA GLY A 51 -2.67 4.91 -14.20
C GLY A 51 -2.86 4.20 -12.86
N MET A 52 -2.15 4.61 -11.81
CA MET A 52 -2.37 4.15 -10.44
C MET A 52 -3.43 5.03 -9.76
N SER A 53 -4.12 4.45 -8.78
CA SER A 53 -4.85 5.16 -7.74
C SER A 53 -4.19 4.94 -6.37
N CYS A 54 -4.63 5.62 -5.32
CA CYS A 54 -4.11 5.38 -3.97
C CYS A 54 -4.32 3.92 -3.54
N ALA A 55 -5.49 3.36 -3.88
CA ALA A 55 -5.86 1.97 -3.62
C ALA A 55 -4.96 0.93 -4.30
N THR A 56 -4.20 1.33 -5.33
CA THR A 56 -3.22 0.44 -5.99
C THR A 56 -2.11 0.02 -5.02
N CYS A 57 -1.73 0.92 -4.09
CA CYS A 57 -0.65 0.69 -3.15
C CYS A 57 -1.11 0.62 -1.70
N HIS A 58 -2.30 1.12 -1.37
CA HIS A 58 -2.80 1.18 0.01
C HIS A 58 -4.13 0.46 0.14
N ALA A 59 -4.30 -0.29 1.24
CA ALA A 59 -5.61 -0.79 1.62
C ALA A 59 -6.36 0.28 2.43
N ASP A 60 -7.67 0.37 2.26
CA ASP A 60 -8.60 1.15 3.09
C ASP A 60 -9.33 0.28 4.14
N PHE A 61 -8.84 -0.95 4.31
CA PHE A 61 -9.28 -1.93 5.31
C PHE A 61 -8.08 -2.46 6.10
N ASP A 62 -8.34 -3.29 7.12
CA ASP A 62 -7.29 -3.92 7.92
C ASP A 62 -6.83 -5.20 7.22
N GLU A 63 -5.66 -5.15 6.58
CA GLU A 63 -5.12 -6.29 5.83
C GLU A 63 -4.77 -7.50 6.71
N GLU A 64 -4.58 -7.31 8.03
CA GLU A 64 -4.29 -8.41 8.96
C GLU A 64 -5.58 -9.15 9.36
N GLN A 65 -6.68 -8.41 9.55
CA GLN A 65 -7.97 -8.98 9.92
C GLN A 65 -8.79 -9.45 8.71
N GLU A 66 -8.69 -8.76 7.58
CA GLU A 66 -9.47 -8.98 6.37
C GLU A 66 -8.55 -9.14 5.15
N PRO A 67 -7.74 -10.22 5.08
CA PRO A 67 -6.78 -10.37 4.01
C PRO A 67 -7.46 -10.64 2.66
N ASP A 68 -7.21 -9.79 1.67
CA ASP A 68 -7.68 -9.95 0.29
C ASP A 68 -6.69 -10.73 -0.60
N GLY A 69 -5.64 -11.27 0.01
CA GLY A 69 -4.58 -12.00 -0.68
C GLY A 69 -3.53 -11.13 -1.37
N GLN A 70 -3.66 -9.81 -1.41
CA GLN A 70 -2.63 -8.94 -1.97
C GLN A 70 -1.52 -8.65 -0.94
N ILE A 71 -0.32 -8.35 -1.43
CA ILE A 71 0.79 -7.83 -0.62
C ILE A 71 1.11 -6.45 -1.18
N ARG A 72 0.51 -5.43 -0.57
CA ARG A 72 0.67 -4.05 -1.01
C ARG A 72 2.00 -3.46 -0.55
N THR A 73 2.51 -2.52 -1.35
CA THR A 73 3.72 -1.76 -1.02
C THR A 73 3.45 -0.74 0.08
N GLY A 74 2.28 -0.07 0.06
CA GLY A 74 1.82 0.82 1.11
C GLY A 74 1.16 0.06 2.26
N HIS A 75 1.23 0.64 3.45
CA HIS A 75 0.44 0.17 4.60
C HIS A 75 -1.02 0.59 4.45
N SER A 76 -1.93 -0.10 5.15
CA SER A 76 -3.32 0.35 5.28
C SER A 76 -3.38 1.84 5.67
N ILE A 77 -4.37 2.57 5.17
CA ILE A 77 -4.62 3.96 5.54
C ILE A 77 -5.47 4.13 6.81
N ILE A 78 -5.87 3.03 7.46
CA ILE A 78 -6.53 3.08 8.76
C ILE A 78 -5.63 3.78 9.79
N GLY A 79 -6.20 4.77 10.46
CA GLY A 79 -5.54 5.55 11.50
C GLY A 79 -4.48 6.50 10.98
N VAL A 80 -4.49 6.89 9.70
CA VAL A 80 -3.52 7.85 9.14
C VAL A 80 -3.46 9.14 9.97
N ARG A 81 -4.62 9.73 10.30
CA ARG A 81 -4.66 10.94 11.13
C ARG A 81 -4.01 10.73 12.50
N ASN A 82 -4.31 9.60 13.15
CA ASN A 82 -3.78 9.22 14.46
C ASN A 82 -2.26 9.01 14.48
N ARG A 83 -1.62 8.81 13.33
CA ARG A 83 -0.15 8.69 13.25
C ARG A 83 0.53 10.02 13.52
N GLY A 84 -0.14 11.15 13.23
CA GLY A 84 0.34 12.52 13.49
C GLY A 84 1.63 12.92 12.78
N LYS A 85 2.22 12.03 11.96
CA LYS A 85 3.46 12.24 11.22
C LYS A 85 3.44 11.47 9.91
N SER A 86 4.08 12.07 8.92
CA SER A 86 4.33 11.43 7.62
C SER A 86 5.72 10.81 7.59
N GLN A 87 5.88 9.81 6.72
CA GLN A 87 7.20 9.26 6.40
C GLN A 87 8.04 10.17 5.50
N TRP A 88 7.39 11.13 4.84
CA TRP A 88 8.03 12.05 3.91
C TRP A 88 8.45 13.31 4.66
N ALA A 89 9.75 13.59 4.72
CA ALA A 89 10.31 14.72 5.47
C ALA A 89 9.72 16.09 5.07
N LYS A 90 9.28 16.24 3.82
CA LYS A 90 8.61 17.46 3.33
C LYS A 90 7.23 17.70 3.97
N VAL A 91 6.59 16.68 4.54
CA VAL A 91 5.28 16.79 5.21
C VAL A 91 5.51 16.99 6.70
N THR A 92 5.59 18.26 7.10
CA THR A 92 5.73 18.67 8.51
C THR A 92 4.40 18.54 9.26
N PRO A 93 4.40 18.51 10.60
CA PRO A 93 3.16 18.54 11.38
C PRO A 93 2.23 19.71 11.01
N ALA A 94 2.79 20.88 10.68
CA ALA A 94 2.01 22.07 10.34
C ALA A 94 1.21 21.91 9.03
N ILE A 95 1.71 21.14 8.07
CA ILE A 95 1.03 20.90 6.78
C ILE A 95 0.42 19.51 6.67
N PHE A 96 0.45 18.71 7.74
CA PHE A 96 0.02 17.30 7.71
C PHE A 96 -1.42 17.15 7.19
N GLU A 97 -2.33 17.96 7.72
CA GLU A 97 -3.73 18.04 7.30
C GLU A 97 -3.86 18.51 5.86
N ARG A 98 -3.16 19.60 5.51
CA ARG A 98 -3.18 20.17 4.17
C ARG A 98 -2.64 19.20 3.11
N ALA A 99 -1.67 18.39 3.49
CA ALA A 99 -1.06 17.35 2.65
C ALA A 99 -1.85 16.02 2.68
N ALA A 100 -3.05 16.00 3.27
CA ALA A 100 -3.90 14.83 3.42
C ALA A 100 -3.15 13.63 4.03
N GLY A 101 -2.48 13.86 5.18
CA GLY A 101 -1.73 12.83 5.90
C GLY A 101 -0.48 12.34 5.17
N GLY A 102 0.01 13.12 4.19
CA GLY A 102 1.14 12.77 3.33
C GLY A 102 0.75 12.26 1.94
N ALA A 103 -0.54 12.11 1.64
CA ALA A 103 -1.01 11.72 0.31
C ALA A 103 -0.63 12.75 -0.77
N GLY A 104 -0.40 14.02 -0.43
CA GLY A 104 0.10 15.02 -1.38
C GLY A 104 1.46 14.67 -2.01
N PHE A 105 2.34 14.02 -1.25
CA PHE A 105 3.57 13.46 -1.82
C PHE A 105 3.24 12.36 -2.85
N CYS A 106 2.30 11.48 -2.53
CA CYS A 106 1.89 10.39 -3.43
C CYS A 106 1.22 10.91 -4.71
N TYR A 107 0.34 11.90 -4.58
CA TYR A 107 -0.37 12.57 -5.67
C TYR A 107 0.58 13.08 -6.76
N GLN A 108 1.71 13.68 -6.37
CA GLN A 108 2.70 14.15 -7.33
C GLN A 108 3.71 13.06 -7.72
N ARG A 109 4.26 12.34 -6.74
CA ARG A 109 5.36 11.39 -7.00
C ARG A 109 4.90 10.19 -7.80
N PHE A 110 3.84 9.54 -7.35
CA PHE A 110 3.44 8.24 -7.84
C PHE A 110 2.33 8.36 -8.88
N LEU A 111 1.37 9.27 -8.70
CA LEU A 111 0.29 9.44 -9.70
C LEU A 111 0.75 10.25 -10.91
N GLN A 112 1.72 11.17 -10.76
CA GLN A 112 2.19 12.08 -11.82
C GLN A 112 3.68 11.97 -12.16
N ARG A 113 4.41 11.01 -11.57
CA ARG A 113 5.85 10.79 -11.83
C ARG A 113 6.74 12.02 -11.60
N ILE A 114 6.30 12.97 -10.77
CA ILE A 114 7.06 14.18 -10.48
C ILE A 114 8.31 13.80 -9.68
N PRO A 115 9.51 14.32 -10.02
CA PRO A 115 10.72 14.12 -9.24
C PRO A 115 10.56 14.61 -7.80
N GLU A 116 11.11 13.87 -6.83
CA GLU A 116 10.97 14.18 -5.41
C GLU A 116 11.39 15.61 -5.03
N SER A 117 12.45 16.12 -5.67
CA SER A 117 12.93 17.48 -5.47
C SER A 117 11.87 18.55 -5.80
N LYS A 118 10.99 18.28 -6.77
CA LYS A 118 9.95 19.19 -7.25
C LYS A 118 8.59 19.00 -6.56
N ILE A 119 8.49 18.09 -5.59
CA ILE A 119 7.23 17.84 -4.88
C ILE A 119 6.90 19.02 -3.97
N ASP A 120 5.67 19.51 -4.13
CA ASP A 120 4.90 20.30 -3.17
C ASP A 120 3.86 19.39 -2.51
N PRO A 121 4.01 19.07 -1.20
CA PRO A 121 3.05 18.25 -0.47
C PRO A 121 1.63 18.84 -0.39
N SER A 122 1.44 20.12 -0.68
CA SER A 122 0.13 20.77 -0.67
C SER A 122 -0.54 20.81 -2.05
N ALA A 123 0.04 20.15 -3.06
CA ALA A 123 -0.44 20.24 -4.45
C ALA A 123 -1.84 19.63 -4.70
N ILE A 124 -2.36 18.81 -3.78
CA ILE A 124 -3.75 18.36 -3.86
C ILE A 124 -4.67 19.59 -3.66
N PRO A 125 -5.70 19.79 -4.50
CA PRO A 125 -6.72 20.82 -4.27
C PRO A 125 -7.32 20.72 -2.86
N GLU A 126 -7.49 21.86 -2.18
CA GLU A 126 -7.83 21.86 -0.75
C GLU A 126 -9.11 21.09 -0.42
N ALA A 127 -10.16 21.24 -1.23
CA ALA A 127 -11.42 20.51 -1.05
C ALA A 127 -11.22 18.98 -1.16
N GLN A 128 -10.36 18.53 -2.08
CA GLN A 128 -10.03 17.11 -2.25
C GLN A 128 -9.16 16.58 -1.10
N ALA A 129 -8.23 17.39 -0.59
CA ALA A 129 -7.43 17.03 0.58
C ALA A 129 -8.32 16.83 1.82
N LYS A 130 -9.27 17.76 2.03
CA LYS A 130 -10.28 17.66 3.09
C LYS A 130 -11.17 16.42 2.91
N ALA A 131 -11.57 16.11 1.67
CA ALA A 131 -12.37 14.91 1.36
C ALA A 131 -11.62 13.61 1.69
N LEU A 132 -10.34 13.50 1.29
CA LEU A 132 -9.49 12.37 1.65
C LEU A 132 -9.38 12.19 3.18
N MET A 133 -9.12 13.28 3.91
CA MET A 133 -9.00 13.21 5.35
C MET A 133 -10.31 12.80 6.03
N ALA A 134 -11.47 13.28 5.55
CA ALA A 134 -12.77 12.82 6.02
C ALA A 134 -13.00 11.33 5.75
N TYR A 135 -12.56 10.83 4.60
CA TYR A 135 -12.60 9.40 4.30
C TYR A 135 -11.69 8.58 5.22
N PHE A 136 -10.47 9.06 5.48
CA PHE A 136 -9.51 8.39 6.36
C PHE A 136 -10.04 8.30 7.78
N ASP A 137 -10.72 9.33 8.29
CA ASP A 137 -11.37 9.28 9.59
C ASP A 137 -12.50 8.26 9.61
N TYR A 138 -13.38 8.30 8.59
CA TYR A 138 -14.51 7.39 8.48
C TYR A 138 -14.09 5.91 8.53
N ILE A 139 -13.08 5.51 7.74
CA ILE A 139 -12.62 4.10 7.74
C ILE A 139 -11.88 3.70 9.01
N SER A 140 -11.51 4.67 9.85
CA SER A 140 -10.76 4.47 11.09
C SER A 140 -11.64 4.44 12.33
N ILE A 141 -12.94 4.72 12.21
CA ILE A 141 -13.90 4.67 13.32
C ILE A 141 -13.82 3.29 13.99
N ASP A 142 -13.64 3.29 15.30
CA ASP A 142 -13.51 2.10 16.16
C ASP A 142 -12.40 1.11 15.77
N LYS A 143 -11.50 1.50 14.85
CA LYS A 143 -10.38 0.66 14.43
C LYS A 143 -9.09 1.11 15.09
N LYS A 144 -8.30 0.13 15.53
CA LYS A 144 -6.95 0.36 16.01
C LYS A 144 -6.03 0.63 14.84
N SER A 145 -5.31 1.75 14.88
CA SER A 145 -4.27 2.05 13.90
C SER A 145 -3.22 0.93 13.86
N PRO A 146 -2.96 0.31 12.69
CA PRO A 146 -1.89 -0.66 12.56
C PRO A 146 -0.53 -0.04 12.91
N LYS A 147 0.34 -0.82 13.55
CA LYS A 147 1.71 -0.37 13.82
C LYS A 147 2.51 -0.37 12.53
N VAL A 148 2.70 0.81 11.94
CA VAL A 148 3.47 0.99 10.71
C VAL A 148 4.94 1.23 11.05
N LYS A 149 5.85 0.40 10.52
CA LYS A 149 7.28 0.72 10.48
C LYS A 149 7.56 1.48 9.17
N LEU A 150 8.28 2.61 9.30
CA LEU A 150 8.59 3.51 8.18
C LEU A 150 9.30 2.77 7.04
N GLN A 151 8.97 3.12 5.79
CA GLN A 151 9.34 2.33 4.61
C GLN A 151 10.70 2.71 4.02
N GLY A 152 11.39 1.66 3.54
CA GLY A 152 12.62 1.75 2.76
C GLY A 152 13.88 1.85 3.61
N ILE A 153 14.95 1.22 3.13
CA ILE A 153 16.30 1.41 3.68
C ILE A 153 17.15 2.20 2.69
N SER A 154 18.24 2.81 3.17
CA SER A 154 19.15 3.57 2.30
C SER A 154 19.65 2.72 1.13
N LYS A 155 20.07 3.36 0.03
CA LYS A 155 20.59 2.64 -1.15
C LYS A 155 21.77 1.73 -0.82
N ASP A 156 22.59 2.09 0.16
CA ASP A 156 23.73 1.27 0.55
C ASP A 156 23.31 0.10 1.44
N ALA A 157 22.43 0.35 2.41
CA ALA A 157 21.80 -0.72 3.18
C ALA A 157 21.03 -1.71 2.29
N SER A 158 20.36 -1.24 1.22
CA SER A 158 19.64 -2.11 0.28
C SER A 158 20.57 -2.98 -0.56
N LYS A 159 21.76 -2.50 -0.92
CA LYS A 159 22.77 -3.32 -1.61
C LYS A 159 23.32 -4.41 -0.69
N ILE A 160 23.54 -4.08 0.59
CA ILE A 160 23.96 -5.06 1.62
C ILE A 160 22.88 -6.12 1.81
N ALA A 161 21.61 -5.71 1.98
CA ALA A 161 20.48 -6.63 2.08
C ALA A 161 20.37 -7.53 0.84
N ALA A 162 20.49 -6.95 -0.37
CA ALA A 162 20.50 -7.73 -1.61
C ALA A 162 21.63 -8.77 -1.65
N ASN A 163 22.84 -8.43 -1.19
CA ASN A 163 23.94 -9.41 -1.11
C ASN A 163 23.60 -10.60 -0.20
N GLN A 164 22.90 -10.37 0.90
CA GLN A 164 22.48 -11.46 1.80
C GLN A 164 21.33 -12.27 1.20
N ILE A 165 20.31 -11.61 0.63
CA ILE A 165 19.17 -12.26 -0.04
C ILE A 165 19.65 -13.21 -1.15
N LEU A 166 20.65 -12.81 -1.95
CA LEU A 166 21.16 -13.65 -3.04
C LEU A 166 21.89 -14.91 -2.56
N LYS A 167 22.24 -15.02 -1.27
CA LYS A 167 22.82 -16.24 -0.67
C LYS A 167 21.75 -17.20 -0.15
N ILE A 168 20.49 -16.76 -0.07
CA ILE A 168 19.38 -17.57 0.41
C ILE A 168 18.88 -18.47 -0.73
N ASN A 169 18.65 -19.75 -0.41
CA ASN A 169 18.04 -20.68 -1.35
C ASN A 169 16.55 -20.34 -1.54
N GLY A 170 16.19 -19.89 -2.75
CA GLY A 170 14.82 -19.54 -3.09
C GLY A 170 14.01 -20.70 -3.69
N ASN A 171 12.72 -20.73 -3.40
CA ASN A 171 11.75 -21.68 -3.95
C ASN A 171 10.98 -21.10 -5.14
N VAL A 172 11.14 -21.68 -6.33
CA VAL A 172 10.52 -21.21 -7.58
C VAL A 172 8.99 -21.21 -7.52
N LYS A 173 8.37 -22.27 -6.96
CA LYS A 173 6.90 -22.40 -6.89
C LYS A 173 6.32 -21.37 -5.92
N ASN A 174 6.98 -21.16 -4.79
CA ASN A 174 6.58 -20.13 -3.84
C ASN A 174 6.81 -18.72 -4.40
N GLY A 175 7.92 -18.51 -5.10
CA GLY A 175 8.25 -17.26 -5.77
C GLY A 175 7.19 -16.78 -6.74
N TRP A 176 6.59 -17.71 -7.52
CA TRP A 176 5.44 -17.37 -8.37
C TRP A 176 4.23 -16.91 -7.57
N LYS A 177 3.86 -17.63 -6.50
CA LYS A 177 2.72 -17.26 -5.64
C LYS A 177 2.89 -15.87 -5.05
N ILE A 178 4.09 -15.56 -4.56
CA ILE A 178 4.38 -14.27 -3.95
C ILE A 178 4.44 -13.17 -5.03
N TYR A 179 5.07 -13.44 -6.18
CA TYR A 179 5.07 -12.50 -7.32
C TYR A 179 3.66 -12.09 -7.72
N ALA A 180 2.73 -13.05 -7.81
CA ALA A 180 1.34 -12.79 -8.17
C ALA A 180 0.64 -11.84 -7.19
N ARG A 181 1.00 -11.91 -5.90
CA ARG A 181 0.39 -11.13 -4.81
C ARG A 181 1.08 -9.78 -4.56
N ALA A 182 2.38 -9.68 -4.83
CA ALA A 182 3.20 -8.51 -4.47
C ALA A 182 3.64 -7.66 -5.67
N CYS A 183 3.80 -8.28 -6.84
CA CYS A 183 4.47 -7.65 -7.98
C CYS A 183 3.53 -7.47 -9.17
N ALA A 184 2.59 -8.40 -9.38
CA ALA A 184 1.79 -8.45 -10.60
C ALA A 184 0.79 -7.28 -10.75
N SER A 185 0.40 -6.61 -9.67
CA SER A 185 -0.44 -5.40 -9.73
C SER A 185 0.21 -4.27 -10.56
N CYS A 186 1.54 -4.15 -10.48
CA CYS A 186 2.30 -3.16 -11.25
C CYS A 186 3.02 -3.81 -12.45
N HIS A 187 3.58 -5.00 -12.26
CA HIS A 187 4.37 -5.76 -13.24
C HIS A 187 3.54 -6.92 -13.81
N ALA A 188 2.37 -6.60 -14.36
CA ALA A 188 1.30 -7.47 -14.89
C ALA A 188 1.65 -8.94 -15.12
N LYS A 189 2.64 -9.22 -16.00
CA LYS A 189 3.24 -10.55 -16.15
C LYS A 189 4.76 -10.41 -16.09
N PRO A 190 5.50 -11.44 -15.65
CA PRO A 190 6.96 -11.34 -15.59
C PRO A 190 7.59 -10.89 -16.92
N LYS A 191 7.06 -11.34 -18.06
CA LYS A 191 7.54 -11.02 -19.41
C LYS A 191 6.78 -9.89 -20.12
N LYS A 192 5.85 -9.19 -19.45
CA LYS A 192 5.06 -8.10 -20.04
C LYS A 192 5.01 -6.91 -19.08
N GLY A 193 5.31 -5.72 -19.59
CA GLY A 193 5.16 -4.49 -18.80
C GLY A 193 3.68 -4.21 -18.49
N GLY A 194 3.47 -3.42 -17.44
CA GLY A 194 2.20 -2.76 -17.12
C GLY A 194 2.51 -1.34 -16.70
N ILE A 195 1.98 -0.93 -15.55
CA ILE A 195 2.37 0.31 -14.86
C ILE A 195 3.88 0.35 -14.62
N GLY A 196 4.43 -0.78 -14.16
CA GLY A 196 5.85 -1.03 -14.03
C GLY A 196 6.45 -1.70 -15.28
N PRO A 197 7.76 -1.55 -15.51
CA PRO A 197 8.43 -2.17 -16.66
C PRO A 197 8.40 -3.71 -16.57
N GLN A 198 8.55 -4.38 -17.73
CA GLN A 198 8.75 -5.84 -17.77
C GLN A 198 9.95 -6.29 -16.93
N ILE A 199 9.71 -7.28 -16.05
CA ILE A 199 10.70 -7.81 -15.10
C ILE A 199 11.59 -8.88 -15.72
N VAL A 200 11.16 -9.60 -16.74
CA VAL A 200 11.95 -10.57 -17.50
C VAL A 200 11.98 -10.09 -18.93
N LYS A 201 13.17 -9.74 -19.42
CA LYS A 201 13.36 -9.23 -20.78
C LYS A 201 13.33 -10.38 -21.78
N SER A 202 12.97 -10.08 -23.03
CA SER A 202 12.96 -11.06 -24.12
C SER A 202 14.34 -11.71 -24.33
N ARG A 203 15.41 -10.94 -24.17
CA ARG A 203 16.80 -11.44 -24.14
C ARG A 203 17.29 -11.50 -22.70
N PRO A 204 17.84 -12.64 -22.25
CA PRO A 204 18.46 -12.72 -20.93
C PRO A 204 19.58 -11.67 -20.79
N PRO A 205 19.74 -11.05 -19.61
CA PRO A 205 20.81 -10.10 -19.37
C PRO A 205 22.18 -10.78 -19.46
N ALA A 206 23.21 -10.04 -19.88
CA ALA A 206 24.58 -10.52 -19.89
C ALA A 206 25.07 -10.96 -18.49
N ASN A 207 24.59 -10.28 -17.44
CA ASN A 207 24.85 -10.66 -16.06
C ASN A 207 23.53 -10.77 -15.29
N LEU A 208 23.03 -12.00 -15.16
CA LEU A 208 21.79 -12.29 -14.45
C LEU A 208 21.91 -11.99 -12.95
N GLN A 209 23.03 -12.33 -12.32
CA GLN A 209 23.25 -12.09 -10.89
C GLN A 209 23.18 -10.60 -10.54
N LYS A 210 23.86 -9.75 -11.32
CA LYS A 210 23.80 -8.28 -11.15
C LYS A 210 22.38 -7.75 -11.32
N ARG A 211 21.59 -8.36 -12.20
CA ARG A 211 20.18 -7.99 -12.41
C ARG A 211 19.30 -8.39 -11.23
N LEU A 212 19.45 -9.61 -10.71
CA LEU A 212 18.72 -10.09 -9.53
C LEU A 212 19.06 -9.26 -8.29
N HIS A 213 20.34 -8.93 -8.11
CA HIS A 213 20.81 -8.01 -7.07
C HIS A 213 20.13 -6.65 -7.17
N LYS A 214 20.09 -6.06 -8.37
CA LYS A 214 19.41 -4.78 -8.60
C LYS A 214 17.91 -4.86 -8.27
N ILE A 215 17.23 -5.95 -8.63
CA ILE A 215 15.82 -6.17 -8.30
C ILE A 215 15.63 -6.19 -6.77
N ALA A 216 16.41 -7.00 -6.05
CA ALA A 216 16.33 -7.08 -4.59
C ALA A 216 16.58 -5.72 -3.91
N SER A 217 17.59 -4.99 -4.39
CA SER A 217 17.91 -3.65 -3.88
C SER A 217 16.77 -2.66 -4.14
N TYR A 218 16.12 -2.70 -5.32
CA TYR A 218 15.00 -1.82 -5.64
C TYR A 218 13.75 -2.15 -4.82
N VAL A 219 13.48 -3.43 -4.56
CA VAL A 219 12.39 -3.84 -3.67
C VAL A 219 12.58 -3.24 -2.28
N ARG A 220 13.81 -3.21 -1.75
CA ARG A 220 14.10 -2.71 -0.40
C ARG A 220 14.21 -1.20 -0.27
N ALA A 221 14.78 -0.51 -1.26
CA ALA A 221 14.96 0.95 -1.21
C ALA A 221 13.83 1.72 -1.90
N GLY A 222 13.04 1.06 -2.75
CA GLY A 222 12.25 1.73 -3.77
C GLY A 222 13.15 2.37 -4.85
N GLY A 223 12.52 3.02 -5.82
CA GLY A 223 13.22 3.76 -6.86
C GLY A 223 12.28 4.43 -7.83
N TYR A 224 12.56 5.68 -8.20
CA TYR A 224 11.69 6.51 -9.03
C TYR A 224 10.21 6.44 -8.58
N THR A 225 9.36 5.73 -9.33
CA THR A 225 7.93 5.54 -9.07
C THR A 225 7.59 4.17 -8.48
N MET A 226 8.58 3.32 -8.21
CA MET A 226 8.41 2.06 -7.50
C MET A 226 8.61 2.31 -6.00
N PRO A 227 7.58 2.18 -5.15
CA PRO A 227 7.74 2.32 -3.71
C PRO A 227 8.60 1.20 -3.11
N ALA A 228 9.19 1.46 -1.95
CA ALA A 228 9.91 0.44 -1.19
C ALA A 228 8.93 -0.56 -0.55
N MET A 229 9.38 -1.80 -0.38
CA MET A 229 8.73 -2.84 0.41
C MET A 229 9.61 -3.20 1.60
N GLY A 230 9.13 -2.87 2.79
CA GLY A 230 9.80 -3.19 4.04
C GLY A 230 9.77 -4.69 4.34
N VAL A 231 10.58 -5.10 5.31
CA VAL A 231 10.72 -6.50 5.75
C VAL A 231 9.41 -7.05 6.33
N GLU A 232 8.56 -6.17 6.85
CA GLU A 232 7.24 -6.47 7.39
C GLU A 232 6.22 -6.89 6.33
N LYS A 233 6.33 -6.35 5.11
CA LYS A 233 5.46 -6.73 3.98
C LYS A 233 6.03 -7.89 3.19
N LEU A 234 7.35 -7.96 3.07
CA LEU A 234 8.03 -8.96 2.27
C LEU A 234 9.35 -9.37 2.93
N SER A 235 9.45 -10.60 3.42
CA SER A 235 10.67 -11.10 4.08
C SER A 235 11.82 -11.32 3.09
N ASP A 236 13.05 -11.45 3.58
CA ASP A 236 14.22 -11.73 2.73
C ASP A 236 14.09 -13.07 2.00
N GLN A 237 13.55 -14.10 2.66
CA GLN A 237 13.23 -15.39 2.04
C GLN A 237 12.18 -15.24 0.93
N ALA A 238 11.14 -14.42 1.15
CA ALA A 238 10.13 -14.15 0.12
C ALA A 238 10.74 -13.48 -1.13
N ILE A 239 11.67 -12.55 -0.94
CA ILE A 239 12.42 -11.97 -2.07
C ILE A 239 13.29 -13.03 -2.73
N ALA A 240 14.02 -13.86 -1.98
CA ALA A 240 14.84 -14.94 -2.53
C ALA A 240 14.00 -15.91 -3.40
N ASP A 241 12.80 -16.26 -2.96
CA ASP A 241 11.85 -17.09 -3.72
C ASP A 241 11.43 -16.40 -5.03
N ILE A 242 11.07 -15.11 -4.98
CA ILE A 242 10.75 -14.32 -6.18
C ILE A 242 11.96 -14.29 -7.14
N LEU A 243 13.17 -14.08 -6.64
CA LEU A 243 14.38 -14.06 -7.46
C LEU A 243 14.65 -15.42 -8.10
N ALA A 244 14.44 -16.52 -7.38
CA ALA A 244 14.55 -17.88 -7.93
C ALA A 244 13.55 -18.09 -9.07
N PHE A 245 12.29 -17.65 -8.89
CA PHE A 245 11.28 -17.67 -9.95
C PHE A 245 11.69 -16.83 -11.18
N ILE A 246 12.12 -15.58 -10.98
CA ILE A 246 12.59 -14.70 -12.06
C ILE A 246 13.80 -15.31 -12.77
N SER A 247 14.76 -15.86 -12.02
CA SER A 247 15.93 -16.53 -12.57
C SER A 247 15.53 -17.73 -13.43
N ASN A 248 14.58 -18.55 -12.97
CA ASN A 248 14.07 -19.68 -13.72
C ASN A 248 13.45 -19.27 -15.07
N LEU A 249 12.76 -18.12 -15.13
CA LEU A 249 12.21 -17.59 -16.38
C LEU A 249 13.26 -17.03 -17.36
N ASN A 250 14.47 -16.70 -16.89
CA ASN A 250 15.58 -16.20 -17.71
C ASN A 250 16.48 -17.33 -18.22
N LYS A 251 16.37 -18.55 -17.68
CA LYS A 251 17.02 -19.72 -18.26
C LYS A 251 16.41 -19.95 -19.64
N ARG A 252 17.26 -20.04 -20.66
CA ARG A 252 16.81 -20.41 -22.02
C ARG A 252 16.20 -21.82 -21.91
N LYS A 253 14.99 -21.98 -22.45
CA LYS A 253 14.55 -23.29 -22.93
C LYS A 253 15.09 -23.44 -24.34
#